data_AF-P86409-F1
#
_entry.id   AF-P86409-F1
#
_cell.length_a   1.000
_cell.length_b   1.000
_cell.length_c   1.000
_cell.angle_alpha   90.00
_cell.angle_beta   90.00
_cell.angle_gamma   90.00
#
_symmetry.space_group_name_H-M   'P 1'
#
loop_
_entity.id
_entity.type
_entity.pdbx_description
1 polymer ?
#
loop_
_entity_poly.entity_id
_entity_poly.type
_entity_poly.pdbx_seq_one_letter_code
_entity_poly.pdbx_strand_id
1 'polypeptide(L)'
;MFSKKPHGDVKKSTQKVLDTKKDALTRLKHLRIVIENAESIDLKQFFDQHFSHIYYVFFENFVTIEASLKQKGHKSQREELDAILFIFEKILQLLPERIHQRWQFHSIGLILKKLLHTGNSLKIRREGVRLFLLWLQALQNNCSREQLWMFSCLIPGFSAPQSEYGPRTLDNLINPPLNLQETQVTIEEITPLVPPQSGDKGQEDLTSYFLEALLKYIVIQVKSLEWKNKENQERGFSFLFSHFKKYYLPYIFPNICKENSLYHPVLDIPQMRPKPHYVMIKKDAETNEAIYCTKEPFIKARVIVIRWLVSFWLEPKPHTGPHIPGMEGEVLPKNIQ
;
A
#
# COMPACT_ATOMS: atom_id res chain seq x y z
N MET A 1 -1.03 -16.26 -41.47
CA MET A 1 -0.48 -14.90 -41.35
C MET A 1 0.58 -14.91 -40.26
N PHE A 2 1.83 -14.60 -40.59
CA PHE A 2 2.88 -14.46 -39.58
C PHE A 2 2.54 -13.27 -38.69
N SER A 3 2.10 -13.54 -37.46
CA SER A 3 2.08 -12.51 -36.40
C SER A 3 3.48 -11.93 -36.34
N LYS A 4 3.63 -10.65 -36.71
CA LYS A 4 4.89 -9.92 -36.52
C LYS A 4 5.24 -10.04 -35.03
N LYS A 5 6.33 -10.75 -34.72
CA LYS A 5 6.77 -10.98 -33.35
C LYS A 5 6.88 -9.63 -32.60
N PRO A 6 6.27 -9.50 -31.40
CA PRO A 6 6.24 -8.24 -30.64
C PRO A 6 7.63 -7.65 -30.32
N HIS A 7 8.70 -8.47 -30.35
CA HIS A 7 10.08 -8.01 -30.13
C HIS A 7 10.53 -6.84 -31.02
N GLY A 8 10.04 -6.76 -32.27
CA GLY A 8 10.38 -5.64 -33.16
C GLY A 8 9.87 -4.29 -32.64
N ASP A 9 8.70 -4.31 -32.00
CA ASP A 9 8.03 -3.12 -31.46
C ASP A 9 8.57 -2.73 -30.09
N VAL A 10 9.02 -3.72 -29.29
CA VAL A 10 9.71 -3.48 -28.02
C VAL A 10 11.02 -2.72 -28.25
N LYS A 11 11.91 -3.20 -29.13
CA LYS A 11 13.20 -2.53 -29.41
C LYS A 11 13.03 -1.08 -29.86
N LYS A 12 12.08 -0.82 -30.76
CA LYS A 12 11.75 0.55 -31.21
C LYS A 12 11.21 1.41 -30.07
N SER A 13 10.36 0.84 -29.21
CA SER A 13 9.83 1.56 -28.05
C SER A 13 10.91 1.87 -27.03
N THR A 14 11.82 0.94 -26.74
CA THR A 14 12.99 1.15 -25.88
C THR A 14 13.81 2.35 -26.34
N GLN A 15 14.12 2.45 -27.64
CA GLN A 15 14.84 3.60 -28.20
C GLN A 15 14.06 4.92 -28.00
N LYS A 16 12.73 4.90 -28.20
CA LYS A 16 11.89 6.08 -28.00
C LYS A 16 11.75 6.50 -26.54
N VAL A 17 11.83 5.58 -25.58
CA VAL A 17 11.90 5.93 -24.15
C VAL A 17 13.17 6.73 -23.86
N LEU A 18 14.30 6.33 -24.46
CA LEU A 18 15.61 6.93 -24.24
C LEU A 18 15.85 8.20 -25.07
N ASP A 19 15.05 8.45 -26.11
CA ASP A 19 15.16 9.63 -26.97
C ASP A 19 14.73 10.91 -26.24
N THR A 20 15.71 11.72 -25.82
CA THR A 20 15.49 12.99 -25.11
C THR A 20 14.86 14.08 -25.99
N LYS A 21 14.76 13.88 -27.31
CA LYS A 21 14.03 14.79 -28.20
C LYS A 21 12.52 14.59 -28.12
N LYS A 22 12.05 13.50 -27.52
CA LYS A 22 10.62 13.25 -27.25
C LYS A 22 10.22 13.86 -25.93
N ASP A 23 9.00 14.40 -25.89
CA ASP A 23 8.40 14.90 -24.65
C ASP A 23 8.22 13.78 -23.61
N ALA A 24 8.07 14.17 -22.35
CA ALA A 24 8.00 13.22 -21.24
C ALA A 24 6.79 12.27 -21.34
N LEU A 25 5.64 12.73 -21.83
CA LEU A 25 4.42 11.92 -21.94
C LEU A 25 4.56 10.87 -23.04
N THR A 26 5.14 11.22 -24.18
CA THR A 26 5.46 10.27 -25.25
C THR A 26 6.43 9.19 -24.76
N ARG A 27 7.46 9.57 -23.98
CA ARG A 27 8.39 8.62 -23.37
C ARG A 27 7.70 7.69 -22.38
N LEU A 28 6.78 8.21 -21.55
CA LEU A 28 5.98 7.41 -20.61
C LEU A 28 5.12 6.37 -21.35
N LYS A 29 4.45 6.77 -22.43
CA LYS A 29 3.63 5.87 -23.27
C LYS A 29 4.47 4.73 -23.86
N HIS A 30 5.67 5.03 -24.36
CA HIS A 30 6.58 3.99 -24.86
C HIS A 30 7.13 3.11 -23.74
N LEU A 31 7.38 3.66 -22.55
CA LEU A 31 7.82 2.88 -21.40
C LEU A 31 6.76 1.87 -20.98
N ARG A 32 5.49 2.26 -20.99
CA ARG A 32 4.37 1.35 -20.77
C ARG A 32 4.35 0.20 -21.78
N ILE A 33 4.52 0.50 -23.08
CA ILE A 33 4.61 -0.53 -24.13
C ILE A 33 5.76 -1.49 -23.86
N VAL A 34 6.94 -1.00 -23.45
CA VAL A 34 8.09 -1.85 -23.10
C VAL A 34 7.74 -2.77 -21.93
N ILE A 35 7.15 -2.24 -20.85
CA ILE A 35 6.75 -3.02 -19.68
C ILE A 35 5.75 -4.12 -20.02
N GLU A 36 4.76 -3.83 -20.86
CA GLU A 36 3.68 -4.76 -21.18
C GLU A 36 4.11 -5.87 -22.17
N ASN A 37 5.20 -5.68 -22.92
CA ASN A 37 5.58 -6.57 -24.03
C ASN A 37 6.99 -7.17 -23.92
N ALA A 38 7.86 -6.66 -23.05
CA ALA A 38 9.20 -7.21 -22.84
C ALA A 38 9.16 -8.48 -21.96
N GLU A 39 10.10 -9.39 -22.18
CA GLU A 39 10.33 -10.51 -21.28
C GLU A 39 10.82 -10.00 -19.91
N SER A 40 10.47 -10.67 -18.82
CA SER A 40 10.80 -10.23 -17.45
C SER A 40 12.31 -10.02 -17.25
N ILE A 41 13.16 -10.88 -17.83
CA ILE A 41 14.63 -10.76 -17.74
C ILE A 41 15.13 -9.50 -18.46
N ASP A 42 14.72 -9.30 -19.71
CA ASP A 42 15.08 -8.12 -20.50
C ASP A 42 14.56 -6.83 -19.86
N LEU A 43 13.35 -6.88 -19.29
CA LEU A 43 12.73 -5.76 -18.61
C LEU A 43 13.50 -5.36 -17.35
N LYS A 44 13.87 -6.34 -16.51
CA LYS A 44 14.69 -6.11 -15.32
C LYS A 44 16.05 -5.51 -15.69
N GLN A 45 16.70 -6.04 -16.72
CA GLN A 45 17.98 -5.52 -17.21
C GLN A 45 17.84 -4.08 -17.73
N PHE A 46 16.79 -3.79 -18.49
CA PHE A 46 16.51 -2.44 -19.01
C PHE A 46 16.31 -1.44 -17.87
N PHE A 47 15.55 -1.80 -16.84
CA PHE A 47 15.37 -0.98 -15.65
C PHE A 47 16.68 -0.78 -14.89
N ASP A 48 17.45 -1.84 -14.66
CA ASP A 48 18.75 -1.77 -13.98
C ASP A 48 19.77 -0.89 -14.71
N GLN A 49 19.74 -0.87 -16.05
CA GLN A 49 20.65 -0.08 -16.87
C GLN A 49 20.22 1.39 -16.97
N HIS A 50 18.92 1.67 -17.05
CA HIS A 50 18.38 3.00 -17.33
C HIS A 50 17.56 3.60 -16.17
N PHE A 51 17.77 3.12 -14.94
CA PHE A 51 17.01 3.48 -13.75
C PHE A 51 16.82 5.00 -13.55
N SER A 52 17.88 5.79 -13.70
CA SER A 52 17.81 7.26 -13.55
C SER A 52 16.93 7.91 -14.61
N HIS A 53 17.05 7.47 -15.86
CA HIS A 53 16.27 8.02 -16.98
C HIS A 53 14.80 7.64 -16.86
N ILE A 54 14.51 6.38 -16.53
CA ILE A 54 13.16 5.88 -16.28
C ILE A 54 12.51 6.66 -15.14
N TYR A 55 13.23 6.86 -14.04
CA TYR A 55 12.73 7.64 -12.91
C TYR A 55 12.46 9.09 -13.28
N TYR A 56 13.34 9.72 -14.06
CA TYR A 56 13.13 11.08 -14.56
C TYR A 56 11.87 11.18 -15.43
N VAL A 57 11.66 10.25 -16.37
CA VAL A 57 10.44 10.20 -17.19
C VAL A 57 9.19 10.09 -16.31
N PHE A 58 9.21 9.19 -15.33
CA PHE A 58 8.11 9.06 -14.36
C PHE A 58 7.87 10.37 -13.59
N PHE A 59 8.93 10.96 -13.02
CA PHE A 59 8.84 12.11 -12.13
C PHE A 59 8.30 13.35 -12.85
N GLU A 60 8.76 13.65 -14.06
CA GLU A 60 8.28 14.78 -14.87
C GLU A 60 6.78 14.67 -15.17
N ASN A 61 6.32 13.47 -15.53
CA ASN A 61 4.90 13.23 -15.76
C ASN A 61 4.09 13.36 -14.46
N PHE A 62 4.64 12.87 -13.33
CA PHE A 62 4.00 12.99 -12.03
C PHE A 62 3.82 14.46 -11.60
N VAL A 63 4.85 15.29 -11.75
CA VAL A 63 4.78 16.74 -11.47
C VAL A 63 3.75 17.43 -12.37
N THR A 64 3.74 17.08 -13.66
CA THR A 64 2.80 17.65 -14.64
C THR A 64 1.34 17.32 -14.30
N ILE A 65 1.05 16.05 -13.97
CA ILE A 65 -0.31 15.64 -13.60
C ILE A 65 -0.72 16.20 -12.25
N GLU A 66 0.19 16.31 -11.28
CA GLU A 66 -0.08 16.95 -9.98
C GLU A 66 -0.54 18.40 -10.16
N ALA A 67 0.21 19.20 -10.92
CA ALA A 67 -0.14 20.59 -11.20
C ALA A 67 -1.53 20.70 -11.88
N SER A 68 -1.81 19.78 -12.80
CA SER A 68 -3.08 19.73 -13.53
C SER A 68 -4.27 19.37 -12.63
N LEU A 69 -4.08 18.42 -11.71
CA LEU A 69 -5.11 17.99 -10.75
C LEU A 69 -5.43 19.08 -9.71
N LYS A 70 -4.44 19.89 -9.32
CA LYS A 70 -4.63 21.03 -8.40
C LYS A 70 -5.58 22.11 -8.96
N GLN A 71 -5.62 22.30 -10.28
CA GLN A 71 -6.42 23.38 -10.90
C GLN A 71 -7.90 23.02 -11.08
N LYS A 72 -8.20 21.80 -11.56
CA LYS A 72 -9.54 21.17 -11.64
C LYS A 72 -9.39 19.75 -12.20
N GLY A 73 -9.47 18.75 -11.33
CA GLY A 73 -9.29 17.34 -11.69
C GLY A 73 -10.43 16.76 -12.55
N HIS A 74 -10.17 16.47 -13.82
CA HIS A 74 -11.10 15.78 -14.73
C HIS A 74 -10.90 14.26 -14.77
N LYS A 75 -11.90 13.52 -15.27
CA LYS A 75 -11.85 12.05 -15.40
C LYS A 75 -10.61 11.57 -16.17
N SER A 76 -10.25 12.24 -17.27
CA SER A 76 -9.07 11.90 -18.08
C SER A 76 -7.76 12.02 -17.31
N GLN A 77 -7.61 13.04 -16.45
CA GLN A 77 -6.41 13.23 -15.63
C GLN A 77 -6.27 12.15 -14.54
N ARG A 78 -7.39 11.58 -14.08
CA ARG A 78 -7.37 10.43 -13.16
C ARG A 78 -6.88 9.17 -13.85
N GLU A 79 -7.30 8.94 -15.08
CA GLU A 79 -6.80 7.81 -15.91
C GLU A 79 -5.31 7.99 -16.23
N GLU A 80 -4.87 9.23 -16.47
CA GLU A 80 -3.46 9.56 -16.65
C GLU A 80 -2.64 9.34 -15.36
N LEU A 81 -3.15 9.76 -14.20
CA LEU A 81 -2.53 9.46 -12.90
C LEU A 81 -2.43 7.95 -12.68
N ASP A 82 -3.48 7.17 -12.95
CA ASP A 82 -3.46 5.71 -12.83
C ASP A 82 -2.35 5.11 -13.73
N ALA A 83 -2.17 5.63 -14.96
CA ALA A 83 -1.08 5.21 -15.85
C ALA A 83 0.32 5.58 -15.34
N ILE A 84 0.48 6.75 -14.71
CA ILE A 84 1.74 7.19 -14.10
C ILE A 84 2.08 6.33 -12.87
N LEU A 85 1.08 6.03 -12.04
CA LEU A 85 1.24 5.18 -10.85
C LEU A 85 1.55 3.72 -11.23
N PHE A 86 1.06 3.23 -12.35
CA PHE A 86 1.48 1.93 -12.90
C PHE A 86 3.00 1.89 -13.17
N ILE A 87 3.56 2.95 -13.77
CA ILE A 87 5.01 3.03 -13.99
C ILE A 87 5.76 3.11 -12.66
N PHE A 88 5.25 3.88 -11.70
CA PHE A 88 5.83 3.97 -10.38
C PHE A 88 5.89 2.63 -9.66
N GLU A 89 4.80 1.86 -9.71
CA GLU A 89 4.77 0.49 -9.20
C GLU A 89 5.89 -0.37 -9.82
N LYS A 90 6.06 -0.29 -11.14
CA LYS A 90 7.11 -1.06 -11.84
C LYS A 90 8.51 -0.62 -11.45
N ILE A 91 8.73 0.66 -11.21
CA ILE A 91 9.99 1.17 -10.62
C ILE A 91 10.23 0.51 -9.26
N LEU A 92 9.23 0.48 -8.37
CA LEU A 92 9.37 -0.12 -7.04
C LEU A 92 9.63 -1.64 -7.12
N GLN A 93 8.96 -2.33 -8.04
CA GLN A 93 9.06 -3.78 -8.24
C GLN A 93 10.39 -4.22 -8.86
N LEU A 94 10.90 -3.46 -9.85
CA LEU A 94 12.06 -3.85 -10.67
C LEU A 94 13.38 -3.25 -10.17
N LEU A 95 13.36 -2.27 -9.25
CA LEU A 95 14.57 -1.67 -8.70
C LEU A 95 14.73 -1.84 -7.17
N PRO A 96 14.42 -3.02 -6.59
CA PRO A 96 14.48 -3.18 -5.14
C PRO A 96 15.91 -3.05 -4.60
N GLU A 97 16.94 -3.48 -5.33
CA GLU A 97 18.34 -3.32 -4.89
C GLU A 97 18.74 -1.84 -4.74
N ARG A 98 18.29 -0.99 -5.66
CA ARG A 98 18.57 0.45 -5.61
C ARG A 98 17.82 1.11 -4.47
N ILE A 99 16.54 0.78 -4.33
CA ILE A 99 15.70 1.30 -3.24
C ILE A 99 16.26 0.87 -1.88
N HIS A 100 16.72 -0.37 -1.75
CA HIS A 100 17.39 -0.86 -0.55
C HIS A 100 18.62 0.00 -0.21
N GLN A 101 19.37 0.46 -1.21
CA GLN A 101 20.49 1.40 -1.07
C GLN A 101 20.07 2.87 -0.92
N ARG A 102 18.77 3.14 -0.66
CA ARG A 102 18.20 4.48 -0.50
C ARG A 102 18.32 5.38 -1.74
N TRP A 103 18.37 4.80 -2.94
CA TRP A 103 18.26 5.56 -4.18
C TRP A 103 16.90 6.26 -4.28
N GLN A 104 16.91 7.55 -4.66
CA GLN A 104 15.72 8.43 -4.74
C GLN A 104 14.87 8.45 -3.46
N PHE A 105 15.46 8.15 -2.30
CA PHE A 105 14.75 7.96 -1.03
C PHE A 105 13.80 9.11 -0.69
N HIS A 106 14.27 10.36 -0.77
CA HIS A 106 13.46 11.53 -0.44
C HIS A 106 12.38 11.82 -1.48
N SER A 107 12.69 11.66 -2.77
CA SER A 107 11.73 11.92 -3.85
C SER A 107 10.61 10.87 -3.86
N ILE A 108 10.95 9.59 -3.71
CA ILE A 108 9.96 8.51 -3.52
C ILE A 108 9.12 8.77 -2.27
N GLY A 109 9.77 9.14 -1.15
CA GLY A 109 9.08 9.49 0.08
C GLY A 109 8.08 10.64 -0.09
N LEU A 110 8.45 11.69 -0.83
CA LEU A 110 7.58 12.83 -1.14
C LEU A 110 6.34 12.41 -1.93
N ILE A 111 6.51 11.60 -2.98
CA ILE A 111 5.39 11.10 -3.80
C ILE A 111 4.44 10.23 -2.96
N LEU A 112 5.00 9.36 -2.12
CA LEU A 112 4.20 8.52 -1.24
C LEU A 112 3.47 9.34 -0.17
N LYS A 113 4.06 10.41 0.36
CA LYS A 113 3.36 11.37 1.24
C LYS A 113 2.19 12.04 0.51
N LYS A 114 2.37 12.49 -0.73
CA LYS A 114 1.30 13.06 -1.57
C LYS A 114 0.15 12.07 -1.78
N LEU A 115 0.44 10.78 -1.98
CA LEU A 115 -0.57 9.73 -2.12
C LEU A 115 -1.26 9.38 -0.78
N LEU A 116 -0.50 9.37 0.32
CA LEU A 116 -0.98 9.02 1.65
C LEU A 116 -1.71 10.16 2.37
N HIS A 117 -1.72 11.36 1.81
CA HIS A 117 -2.40 12.53 2.37
C HIS A 117 -3.84 12.19 2.78
N THR A 118 -4.21 12.53 4.00
CA THR A 118 -5.49 12.15 4.63
C THR A 118 -6.70 12.73 3.92
N GLY A 119 -6.54 13.89 3.29
CA GLY A 119 -7.53 14.54 2.41
C GLY A 119 -7.70 13.93 1.02
N ASN A 120 -6.97 12.87 0.64
CA ASN A 120 -7.23 12.15 -0.61
C ASN A 120 -8.49 11.29 -0.51
N SER A 121 -9.09 11.01 -1.68
CA SER A 121 -10.07 9.94 -1.83
C SER A 121 -9.53 8.61 -1.31
N LEU A 122 -10.43 7.77 -0.77
CA LEU A 122 -10.04 6.47 -0.22
C LEU A 122 -9.37 5.56 -1.25
N LYS A 123 -9.76 5.66 -2.54
CA LYS A 123 -9.11 4.94 -3.64
C LYS A 123 -7.63 5.31 -3.73
N ILE A 124 -7.32 6.60 -3.82
CA ILE A 124 -5.93 7.09 -3.94
C ILE A 124 -5.13 6.80 -2.67
N ARG A 125 -5.72 7.03 -1.50
CA ARG A 125 -5.01 6.78 -0.24
C ARG A 125 -4.70 5.29 -0.05
N ARG A 126 -5.62 4.39 -0.41
CA ARG A 126 -5.38 2.93 -0.37
C ARG A 126 -4.30 2.50 -1.37
N GLU A 127 -4.27 3.13 -2.54
CA GLU A 127 -3.20 2.92 -3.51
C GLU A 127 -1.85 3.43 -2.98
N GLY A 128 -1.85 4.58 -2.29
CA GLY A 128 -0.70 5.08 -1.54
C GLY A 128 -0.20 4.09 -0.49
N VAL A 129 -1.10 3.47 0.28
CA VAL A 129 -0.75 2.41 1.25
C VAL A 129 -0.10 1.23 0.53
N ARG A 130 -0.68 0.78 -0.60
CA ARG A 130 -0.14 -0.31 -1.40
C ARG A 130 1.28 0.01 -1.87
N LEU A 131 1.50 1.14 -2.52
CA LEU A 131 2.82 1.53 -3.04
C LEU A 131 3.83 1.81 -1.91
N PHE A 132 3.38 2.37 -0.79
CA PHE A 132 4.22 2.60 0.37
C PHE A 132 4.75 1.30 0.98
N LEU A 133 3.91 0.26 1.05
CA LEU A 133 4.33 -1.05 1.53
C LEU A 133 5.37 -1.69 0.60
N LEU A 134 5.24 -1.55 -0.73
CA LEU A 134 6.28 -1.99 -1.68
C LEU A 134 7.62 -1.32 -1.39
N TRP A 135 7.58 0.01 -1.23
CA TRP A 135 8.79 0.80 -0.96
C TRP A 135 9.42 0.43 0.39
N LEU A 136 8.62 0.35 1.45
CA LEU A 136 9.10 0.02 2.79
C LEU A 136 9.65 -1.42 2.85
N GLN A 137 9.04 -2.35 2.13
CA GLN A 137 9.53 -3.73 2.01
C GLN A 137 10.85 -3.82 1.25
N ALA A 138 11.07 -2.95 0.26
CA ALA A 138 12.34 -2.85 -0.45
C ALA A 138 13.43 -2.19 0.42
N LEU A 139 13.07 -1.17 1.20
CA LEU A 139 13.99 -0.51 2.13
C LEU A 139 14.46 -1.42 3.27
N GLN A 140 13.55 -2.22 3.85
CA GLN A 140 13.84 -3.05 5.02
C GLN A 140 14.50 -2.21 6.15
N ASN A 141 15.59 -2.70 6.73
CA ASN A 141 16.34 -2.04 7.80
C ASN A 141 17.04 -0.73 7.36
N ASN A 142 17.07 -0.42 6.05
CA ASN A 142 17.62 0.85 5.56
C ASN A 142 16.59 1.99 5.52
N CYS A 143 15.35 1.74 5.96
CA CYS A 143 14.38 2.81 6.19
C CYS A 143 14.82 3.69 7.38
N SER A 144 14.32 4.93 7.43
CA SER A 144 14.51 5.80 8.60
C SER A 144 13.33 5.66 9.56
N ARG A 145 13.49 6.22 10.77
CA ARG A 145 12.46 6.18 11.80
C ARG A 145 11.13 6.78 11.33
N GLU A 146 11.19 7.82 10.49
CA GLU A 146 10.03 8.47 9.91
C GLU A 146 9.14 7.50 9.12
N GLN A 147 9.71 6.62 8.28
CA GLN A 147 8.92 5.66 7.51
C GLN A 147 8.26 4.63 8.43
N LEU A 148 8.91 4.26 9.53
CA LEU A 148 8.29 3.40 10.55
C LEU A 148 7.12 4.09 11.27
N TRP A 149 7.24 5.40 11.53
CA TRP A 149 6.13 6.17 12.08
C TRP A 149 4.98 6.30 11.08
N MET A 150 5.28 6.58 9.81
CA MET A 150 4.27 6.57 8.74
C MET A 150 3.57 5.21 8.67
N PHE A 151 4.34 4.11 8.70
CA PHE A 151 3.80 2.75 8.70
C PHE A 151 2.83 2.52 9.86
N SER A 152 3.15 3.02 11.07
CA SER A 152 2.28 2.88 12.24
C SER A 152 1.00 3.74 12.20
N CYS A 153 0.92 4.68 11.26
CA CYS A 153 -0.22 5.60 11.10
C CYS A 153 -1.04 5.33 9.83
N LEU A 154 -0.74 4.26 9.07
CA LEU A 154 -1.45 3.94 7.83
C LEU A 154 -2.92 3.58 8.08
N ILE A 155 -3.21 2.96 9.22
CA ILE A 155 -4.58 2.57 9.61
C ILE A 155 -5.13 3.61 10.59
N PRO A 156 -6.21 4.35 10.23
CA PRO A 156 -6.88 5.25 11.15
C PRO A 156 -7.42 4.53 12.39
N GLY A 157 -7.61 5.25 13.49
CA GLY A 157 -8.20 4.72 14.73
C GLY A 157 -7.21 4.11 15.73
N PHE A 158 -5.98 3.82 15.32
CA PHE A 158 -4.89 3.46 16.24
C PHE A 158 -4.22 4.69 16.85
N SER A 159 -3.64 4.54 18.03
CA SER A 159 -2.92 5.63 18.70
C SER A 159 -1.61 5.94 17.98
N ALA A 160 -1.37 7.23 17.70
CA ALA A 160 -0.13 7.69 17.10
C ALA A 160 1.08 7.45 18.04
N PRO A 161 2.26 7.08 17.51
CA PRO A 161 3.48 6.98 18.29
C PRO A 161 3.81 8.32 18.97
N GLN A 162 4.30 8.24 20.21
CA GLN A 162 4.79 9.40 20.93
C GLN A 162 6.26 9.67 20.59
N SER A 163 6.61 10.96 20.50
CA SER A 163 7.99 11.44 20.35
C SER A 163 8.23 12.61 21.28
N GLU A 164 9.48 13.07 21.41
CA GLU A 164 9.85 14.26 22.20
C GLU A 164 9.05 15.51 21.79
N TYR A 165 8.61 15.58 20.52
CA TYR A 165 7.85 16.71 19.96
C TYR A 165 6.34 16.44 19.90
N GLY A 166 5.84 15.48 20.69
CA GLY A 166 4.44 15.10 20.73
C GLY A 166 4.06 13.95 19.78
N PRO A 167 2.75 13.74 19.56
CA PRO A 167 2.23 12.61 18.78
C PRO A 167 2.58 12.73 17.30
N ARG A 168 3.05 11.63 16.72
CA ARG A 168 3.39 11.53 15.29
C ARG A 168 2.21 10.98 14.50
N THR A 169 1.21 11.82 14.25
CA THR A 169 0.10 11.50 13.35
C THR A 169 0.56 11.48 11.90
N LEU A 170 -0.22 10.86 11.01
CA LEU A 170 0.11 10.86 9.59
C LEU A 170 0.14 12.28 9.01
N ASP A 171 -0.79 13.15 9.43
CA ASP A 171 -0.85 14.55 9.00
C ASP A 171 0.44 15.31 9.36
N ASN A 172 0.91 15.20 10.62
CA ASN A 172 2.12 15.87 11.08
C ASN A 172 3.42 15.27 10.48
N LEU A 173 3.37 14.03 9.99
CA LEU A 173 4.50 13.42 9.28
C LEU A 173 4.55 13.86 7.81
N ILE A 174 3.37 14.13 7.22
CA ILE A 174 3.25 14.63 5.85
C ILE A 174 3.61 16.11 5.80
N ASN A 175 2.99 16.92 6.66
CA ASN A 175 3.26 18.34 6.83
C ASN A 175 3.71 18.59 8.29
N PRO A 176 5.03 18.55 8.57
CA PRO A 176 5.54 18.87 9.90
C PRO A 176 5.13 20.28 10.33
N PRO A 177 4.74 20.50 11.59
CA PRO A 177 4.46 21.83 12.10
C PRO A 177 5.75 22.68 12.03
N LEU A 178 5.71 23.77 11.27
CA LEU A 178 6.82 24.72 11.15
C LEU A 178 6.66 25.82 12.20
N ASN A 179 7.72 26.06 12.97
CA ASN A 179 7.80 27.21 13.89
C ASN A 179 8.46 28.36 13.12
N LEU A 180 7.67 29.12 12.35
CA LEU A 180 8.20 30.07 11.36
C LEU A 180 8.53 31.44 11.96
N GLN A 181 9.69 31.98 11.58
CA GLN A 181 9.93 33.42 11.45
C GLN A 181 9.81 33.77 9.95
N GLU A 182 9.16 34.89 9.63
CA GLU A 182 8.62 35.27 8.31
C GLU A 182 9.60 35.21 7.11
N THR A 183 10.92 35.20 7.34
CA THR A 183 11.94 35.34 6.27
C THR A 183 12.67 34.05 5.89
N GLN A 184 12.22 32.86 6.31
CA GLN A 184 12.86 31.59 5.94
C GLN A 184 12.20 30.93 4.71
N VAL A 185 13.01 30.36 3.81
CA VAL A 185 12.53 29.50 2.71
C VAL A 185 11.79 28.31 3.31
N THR A 186 10.48 28.23 3.11
CA THR A 186 9.63 27.17 3.64
C THR A 186 9.46 26.03 2.65
N ILE A 187 9.30 24.82 3.19
CA ILE A 187 8.94 23.64 2.38
C ILE A 187 7.51 23.84 1.86
N GLU A 188 7.28 23.56 0.56
CA GLU A 188 5.93 23.56 0.00
C GLU A 188 5.06 22.53 0.72
N GLU A 189 3.90 22.97 1.21
CA GLU A 189 2.93 22.10 1.86
C GLU A 189 2.43 21.02 0.91
N ILE A 190 2.39 19.77 1.38
CA ILE A 190 1.82 18.66 0.64
C ILE A 190 0.30 18.76 0.70
N THR A 191 -0.33 18.97 -0.45
CA THR A 191 -1.80 18.98 -0.62
C THR A 191 -2.31 17.64 -1.16
N PRO A 192 -3.59 17.29 -0.97
CA PRO A 192 -4.17 16.09 -1.58
C PRO A 192 -4.14 16.17 -3.12
N LEU A 193 -3.85 15.05 -3.77
CA LEU A 193 -3.84 14.91 -5.23
C LEU A 193 -5.26 14.84 -5.80
N VAL A 194 -6.13 14.02 -5.18
CA VAL A 194 -7.51 13.82 -5.64
C VAL A 194 -8.42 13.72 -4.42
N PRO A 195 -9.06 14.82 -4.00
CA PRO A 195 -10.03 14.82 -2.90
C PRO A 195 -11.25 13.92 -3.18
N PRO A 196 -11.95 13.45 -2.13
CA PRO A 196 -13.23 12.75 -2.27
C PRO A 196 -14.28 13.58 -3.03
N GLN A 197 -15.09 12.94 -3.87
CA GLN A 197 -16.23 13.56 -4.56
C GLN A 197 -17.56 13.13 -3.92
N SER A 198 -18.64 13.92 -4.11
CA SER A 198 -19.97 13.65 -3.52
C SER A 198 -20.58 12.29 -3.88
N GLY A 199 -20.10 11.64 -4.96
CA GLY A 199 -20.54 10.30 -5.38
C GLY A 199 -19.64 9.15 -4.92
N ASP A 200 -18.53 9.42 -4.22
CA ASP A 200 -17.64 8.37 -3.73
C ASP A 200 -18.33 7.60 -2.60
N LYS A 201 -18.31 6.26 -2.67
CA LYS A 201 -18.83 5.40 -1.61
C LYS A 201 -18.03 5.67 -0.32
N GLY A 202 -18.68 6.28 0.66
CA GLY A 202 -18.13 6.38 2.01
C GLY A 202 -17.77 5.00 2.58
N GLN A 203 -16.82 4.98 3.50
CA GLN A 203 -16.53 3.81 4.33
C GLN A 203 -16.75 4.22 5.78
N GLU A 204 -17.74 3.63 6.44
CA GLU A 204 -18.05 3.94 7.84
C GLU A 204 -16.92 3.50 8.78
N ASP A 205 -16.28 2.37 8.47
CA ASP A 205 -15.20 1.80 9.27
C ASP A 205 -13.86 1.84 8.52
N LEU A 206 -13.22 3.01 8.58
CA LEU A 206 -11.92 3.24 7.97
C LEU A 206 -10.83 2.33 8.57
N THR A 207 -10.92 2.01 9.87
CA THR A 207 -9.98 1.12 10.56
C THR A 207 -9.98 -0.25 9.90
N SER A 208 -11.16 -0.87 9.76
CA SER A 208 -11.32 -2.16 9.10
C SER A 208 -10.89 -2.12 7.63
N TYR A 209 -11.30 -1.08 6.91
CA TYR A 209 -10.97 -0.90 5.50
C TYR A 209 -9.46 -0.88 5.22
N PHE A 210 -8.70 -0.10 5.99
CA PHE A 210 -7.25 -0.02 5.82
C PHE A 210 -6.49 -1.20 6.44
N LEU A 211 -7.00 -1.80 7.53
CA LEU A 211 -6.41 -3.00 8.13
C LEU A 211 -6.46 -4.20 7.17
N GLU A 212 -7.61 -4.46 6.54
CA GLU A 212 -7.73 -5.52 5.54
C GLU A 212 -6.76 -5.30 4.37
N ALA A 213 -6.66 -4.06 3.90
CA ALA A 213 -5.74 -3.70 2.83
C ALA A 213 -4.28 -3.95 3.24
N LEU A 214 -3.87 -3.49 4.41
CA LEU A 214 -2.51 -3.67 4.92
C LEU A 214 -2.15 -5.15 5.06
N LEU A 215 -2.99 -5.97 5.69
CA LEU A 215 -2.75 -7.40 5.85
C LEU A 215 -2.68 -8.14 4.51
N LYS A 216 -3.55 -7.80 3.56
CA LYS A 216 -3.50 -8.32 2.20
C LYS A 216 -2.18 -7.97 1.51
N TYR A 217 -1.77 -6.71 1.57
CA TYR A 217 -0.61 -6.20 0.84
C TYR A 217 0.73 -6.65 1.42
N ILE A 218 0.86 -6.77 2.75
CA ILE A 218 2.08 -7.31 3.40
C ILE A 218 2.44 -8.70 2.85
N VAL A 219 1.46 -9.49 2.39
CA VAL A 219 1.71 -10.83 1.85
C VAL A 219 1.88 -10.81 0.34
N ILE A 220 0.93 -10.21 -0.39
CA ILE A 220 0.91 -10.26 -1.86
C ILE A 220 2.14 -9.57 -2.45
N GLN A 221 2.60 -8.48 -1.84
CA GLN A 221 3.67 -7.66 -2.41
C GLN A 221 5.06 -8.30 -2.26
N VAL A 222 5.23 -9.25 -1.36
CA VAL A 222 6.51 -9.96 -1.13
C VAL A 222 7.03 -10.56 -2.42
N LYS A 223 6.16 -11.29 -3.13
CA LYS A 223 6.49 -11.95 -4.40
C LYS A 223 6.58 -10.98 -5.58
N SER A 224 6.04 -9.75 -5.44
CA SER A 224 6.04 -8.75 -6.53
C SER A 224 7.36 -7.99 -6.68
N LEU A 225 8.23 -7.99 -5.67
CA LEU A 225 9.57 -7.39 -5.77
C LEU A 225 10.52 -8.37 -6.47
N GLU A 226 11.08 -7.94 -7.61
CA GLU A 226 12.02 -8.72 -8.42
C GLU A 226 13.46 -8.59 -7.89
N TRP A 227 13.67 -9.13 -6.70
CA TRP A 227 15.00 -9.24 -6.12
C TRP A 227 15.89 -10.22 -6.88
N LYS A 228 17.17 -9.87 -7.03
CA LYS A 228 18.24 -10.77 -7.47
C LYS A 228 18.50 -11.87 -6.45
N ASN A 229 18.56 -11.52 -5.16
CA ASN A 229 18.64 -12.49 -4.07
C ASN A 229 17.24 -12.76 -3.49
N LYS A 230 16.75 -14.00 -3.62
CA LYS A 230 15.43 -14.41 -3.14
C LYS A 230 15.27 -14.34 -1.62
N GLU A 231 16.34 -14.46 -0.83
CA GLU A 231 16.27 -14.29 0.63
C GLU A 231 15.74 -12.90 1.04
N ASN A 232 15.95 -11.88 0.20
CA ASN A 232 15.44 -10.54 0.48
C ASN A 232 13.91 -10.47 0.43
N GLN A 233 13.22 -11.41 -0.22
CA GLN A 233 11.77 -11.50 -0.19
C GLN A 233 11.30 -11.88 1.21
N GLU A 234 11.85 -12.94 1.79
CA GLU A 234 11.50 -13.40 3.15
C GLU A 234 11.88 -12.39 4.22
N ARG A 235 13.04 -11.74 4.07
CA ARG A 235 13.46 -10.64 4.95
C ARG A 235 12.49 -9.47 4.89
N GLY A 236 12.03 -9.11 3.69
CA GLY A 236 11.03 -8.06 3.48
C GLY A 236 9.70 -8.35 4.19
N PHE A 237 9.18 -9.57 4.03
CA PHE A 237 7.97 -10.01 4.75
C PHE A 237 8.18 -9.97 6.27
N SER A 238 9.24 -10.60 6.76
CA SER A 238 9.56 -10.68 8.18
C SER A 238 9.70 -9.29 8.80
N PHE A 239 10.32 -8.37 8.08
CA PHE A 239 10.46 -6.97 8.47
C PHE A 239 9.10 -6.29 8.63
N LEU A 240 8.23 -6.31 7.61
CA LEU A 240 6.90 -5.68 7.70
C LEU A 240 6.04 -6.34 8.78
N PHE A 241 6.04 -7.66 8.85
CA PHE A 241 5.24 -8.40 9.82
C PHE A 241 5.72 -8.14 11.26
N SER A 242 7.03 -8.04 11.50
CA SER A 242 7.56 -7.66 12.81
C SER A 242 7.08 -6.28 13.26
N HIS A 243 7.00 -5.31 12.34
CA HIS A 243 6.48 -3.97 12.63
C HIS A 243 4.96 -3.96 12.78
N PHE A 244 4.23 -4.80 12.05
CA PHE A 244 2.80 -5.00 12.28
C PHE A 244 2.54 -5.53 13.70
N LYS A 245 3.29 -6.56 14.12
CA LYS A 245 3.23 -7.10 15.48
C LYS A 245 3.58 -6.06 16.55
N LYS A 246 4.48 -5.14 16.24
CA LYS A 246 4.90 -4.07 17.16
C LYS A 246 3.86 -2.97 17.29
N TYR A 247 3.33 -2.46 16.18
CA TYR A 247 2.54 -1.23 16.17
C TYR A 247 1.03 -1.44 16.22
N TYR A 248 0.51 -2.57 15.72
CA TYR A 248 -0.93 -2.79 15.62
C TYR A 248 -1.41 -3.89 16.55
N LEU A 249 -0.69 -5.00 16.62
CA LEU A 249 -1.15 -6.19 17.36
C LEU A 249 -1.43 -5.95 18.85
N PRO A 250 -0.66 -5.12 19.60
CA PRO A 250 -0.94 -4.86 21.02
C PRO A 250 -2.28 -4.14 21.23
N TYR A 251 -2.72 -3.33 20.27
CA TYR A 251 -4.02 -2.65 20.34
C TYR A 251 -5.16 -3.58 19.93
N ILE A 252 -4.93 -4.46 18.95
CA ILE A 252 -5.94 -5.40 18.48
C ILE A 252 -6.17 -6.51 19.52
N PHE A 253 -5.10 -7.04 20.11
CA PHE A 253 -5.11 -8.11 21.11
C PHE A 253 -4.32 -7.70 22.36
N PRO A 254 -4.87 -6.82 23.23
CA PRO A 254 -4.16 -6.34 24.42
C PRO A 254 -3.82 -7.45 25.41
N ASN A 255 -4.61 -8.52 25.44
CA ASN A 255 -4.42 -9.68 26.32
C ASN A 255 -3.63 -10.82 25.65
N ILE A 256 -2.93 -10.58 24.54
CA ILE A 256 -2.14 -11.64 23.91
C ILE A 256 -1.02 -12.05 24.86
N CYS A 257 -1.02 -13.33 25.27
CA CYS A 257 0.05 -13.83 26.11
C CYS A 257 1.36 -13.87 25.33
N LYS A 258 2.40 -13.21 25.84
CA LYS A 258 3.74 -13.17 25.23
C LYS A 258 4.57 -14.42 25.56
N GLU A 259 4.20 -15.12 26.62
CA GLU A 259 4.90 -16.31 27.14
C GLU A 259 4.37 -17.61 26.52
N ASN A 260 3.13 -17.59 26.02
CA ASN A 260 2.52 -18.75 25.38
C ASN A 260 3.19 -19.02 24.04
N SER A 261 3.80 -20.19 23.91
CA SER A 261 4.28 -20.74 22.64
C SER A 261 3.70 -22.15 22.44
N LEU A 262 3.77 -22.67 21.22
CA LEU A 262 3.43 -24.08 20.96
C LEU A 262 4.20 -25.07 21.85
N TYR A 263 5.41 -24.68 22.31
CA TYR A 263 6.28 -25.51 23.14
C TYR A 263 6.10 -25.26 24.65
N HIS A 264 5.50 -24.14 25.03
CA HIS A 264 5.20 -23.76 26.41
C HIS A 264 3.76 -23.24 26.48
N PRO A 265 2.76 -24.14 26.38
CA PRO A 265 1.37 -23.75 26.51
C PRO A 265 1.08 -23.41 27.98
N VAL A 266 0.38 -22.32 28.23
CA VAL A 266 -0.29 -22.13 29.53
C VAL A 266 -1.42 -23.15 29.60
N LEU A 267 -1.26 -24.11 30.52
CA LEU A 267 -2.23 -25.17 30.78
C LEU A 267 -3.35 -24.72 31.72
N ASP A 268 -3.21 -23.55 32.34
CA ASP A 268 -4.23 -22.98 33.21
C ASP A 268 -5.52 -22.74 32.43
N ILE A 269 -6.64 -23.17 33.03
CA ILE A 269 -7.96 -22.95 32.47
C ILE A 269 -8.21 -21.44 32.46
N PRO A 270 -8.45 -20.81 31.29
CA PRO A 270 -8.77 -19.40 31.23
C PRO A 270 -9.97 -19.09 32.12
N GLN A 271 -9.89 -18.03 32.94
CA GLN A 271 -11.02 -17.58 33.74
C GLN A 271 -12.24 -17.30 32.83
N MET A 272 -13.43 -17.53 33.37
CA MET A 272 -14.68 -17.27 32.64
C MET A 272 -14.69 -15.81 32.18
N ARG A 273 -14.82 -15.59 30.86
CA ARG A 273 -14.91 -14.23 30.33
C ARG A 273 -16.13 -13.54 30.95
N PRO A 274 -16.00 -12.28 31.40
CA PRO A 274 -17.16 -11.50 31.82
C PRO A 274 -18.21 -11.47 30.71
N LYS A 275 -19.50 -11.47 31.09
CA LYS A 275 -20.57 -11.28 30.09
C LYS A 275 -20.33 -9.94 29.38
N PRO A 276 -20.33 -9.90 28.04
CA PRO A 276 -20.12 -8.65 27.30
C PRO A 276 -21.18 -7.63 27.69
N HIS A 277 -20.73 -6.42 28.05
CA HIS A 277 -21.62 -5.32 28.40
C HIS A 277 -22.04 -4.59 27.14
N TYR A 278 -23.28 -4.82 26.72
CA TYR A 278 -23.88 -4.17 25.54
C TYR A 278 -24.43 -2.80 25.91
N VAL A 279 -24.07 -1.79 25.13
CA VAL A 279 -24.55 -0.42 25.26
C VAL A 279 -25.26 -0.04 23.96
N MET A 280 -26.44 0.57 24.07
CA MET A 280 -27.16 1.12 22.93
C MET A 280 -26.39 2.34 22.39
N ILE A 281 -25.99 2.32 21.12
CA ILE A 281 -25.22 3.41 20.50
C ILE A 281 -26.11 4.33 19.68
N LYS A 282 -26.98 3.76 18.85
CA LYS A 282 -27.88 4.51 17.97
C LYS A 282 -29.16 3.71 17.74
N LYS A 283 -30.22 4.40 17.32
CA LYS A 283 -31.39 3.73 16.73
C LYS A 283 -31.23 3.77 15.22
N ASP A 284 -31.52 2.66 14.56
CA ASP A 284 -31.59 2.60 13.11
C ASP A 284 -32.65 3.58 12.60
N ALA A 285 -32.31 4.39 11.60
CA ALA A 285 -33.21 5.44 11.12
C ALA A 285 -34.39 4.88 10.30
N GLU A 286 -34.25 3.69 9.72
CA GLU A 286 -35.25 3.06 8.86
C GLU A 286 -36.12 2.07 9.65
N THR A 287 -35.52 1.28 10.54
CA THR A 287 -36.25 0.25 11.31
C THR A 287 -36.59 0.68 12.73
N ASN A 288 -36.05 1.81 13.22
CA ASN A 288 -36.16 2.28 14.62
C ASN A 288 -35.64 1.26 15.66
N GLU A 289 -34.89 0.24 15.21
CA GLU A 289 -34.30 -0.77 16.08
C GLU A 289 -33.10 -0.20 16.83
N ALA A 290 -32.97 -0.58 18.11
CA ALA A 290 -31.83 -0.19 18.92
C ALA A 290 -30.58 -0.98 18.50
N ILE A 291 -29.56 -0.27 18.00
CA ILE A 291 -28.26 -0.85 17.66
C ILE A 291 -27.38 -0.84 18.91
N TYR A 292 -27.06 -2.03 19.39
CA TYR A 292 -26.17 -2.26 20.53
C TYR A 292 -24.74 -2.56 20.08
N CYS A 293 -23.77 -2.17 20.88
CA CYS A 293 -22.36 -2.55 20.70
C CYS A 293 -21.74 -2.88 22.05
N THR A 294 -20.68 -3.68 22.05
CA THR A 294 -19.86 -3.87 23.25
C THR A 294 -18.92 -2.66 23.44
N LYS A 295 -18.55 -2.33 24.68
CA LYS A 295 -17.50 -1.32 24.95
C LYS A 295 -16.10 -1.76 24.50
N GLU A 296 -15.95 -2.95 23.92
CA GLU A 296 -14.64 -3.47 23.53
C GLU A 296 -14.16 -2.83 22.22
N PRO A 297 -13.05 -2.09 22.23
CA PRO A 297 -12.50 -1.51 21.01
C PRO A 297 -11.92 -2.61 20.11
N PHE A 298 -11.85 -2.34 18.80
CA PHE A 298 -11.17 -3.17 17.81
C PHE A 298 -11.75 -4.59 17.60
N ILE A 299 -13.00 -4.88 18.00
CA ILE A 299 -13.63 -6.20 17.75
C ILE A 299 -13.57 -6.60 16.26
N LYS A 300 -13.97 -5.70 15.35
CA LYS A 300 -13.89 -5.96 13.90
C LYS A 300 -12.45 -6.20 13.44
N ALA A 301 -11.49 -5.43 13.95
CA ALA A 301 -10.08 -5.64 13.66
C ALA A 301 -9.57 -7.01 14.13
N ARG A 302 -10.02 -7.52 15.28
CA ARG A 302 -9.70 -8.89 15.73
C ARG A 302 -10.23 -9.92 14.75
N VAL A 303 -11.50 -9.80 14.34
CA VAL A 303 -12.12 -10.69 13.36
C VAL A 303 -11.35 -10.69 12.05
N ILE A 304 -10.95 -9.51 11.57
CA ILE A 304 -10.16 -9.35 10.34
C ILE A 304 -8.81 -10.08 10.44
N VAL A 305 -8.06 -9.88 11.54
CA VAL A 305 -6.75 -10.54 11.72
C VAL A 305 -6.92 -12.05 11.84
N ILE A 306 -7.92 -12.53 12.58
CA ILE A 306 -8.18 -13.97 12.72
C ILE A 306 -8.57 -14.58 11.37
N ARG A 307 -9.49 -13.96 10.62
CA ARG A 307 -9.88 -14.43 9.28
C ARG A 307 -8.69 -14.46 8.33
N TRP A 308 -7.84 -13.43 8.38
CA TRP A 308 -6.62 -13.37 7.59
C TRP A 308 -5.64 -14.51 7.97
N LEU A 309 -5.40 -14.76 9.26
CA LEU A 309 -4.55 -15.89 9.70
C LEU A 309 -5.12 -17.24 9.25
N VAL A 310 -6.43 -17.45 9.44
CA VAL A 310 -7.13 -18.68 9.06
C VAL A 310 -7.02 -18.95 7.56
N SER A 311 -6.96 -17.91 6.72
CA SER A 311 -6.80 -18.07 5.27
C SER A 311 -5.49 -18.74 4.83
N PHE A 312 -4.48 -18.80 5.70
CA PHE A 312 -3.23 -19.53 5.45
C PHE A 312 -3.24 -20.98 5.95
N TRP A 313 -4.17 -21.34 6.83
CA TRP A 313 -4.22 -22.66 7.46
C TRP A 313 -5.32 -23.55 6.88
N LEU A 314 -6.38 -22.94 6.37
CA LEU A 314 -7.47 -23.67 5.71
C LEU A 314 -7.30 -23.55 4.20
N GLU A 315 -6.90 -24.64 3.55
CA GLU A 315 -7.14 -24.78 2.12
C GLU A 315 -8.66 -24.76 1.90
N PRO A 316 -9.19 -23.92 0.99
CA PRO A 316 -10.58 -24.04 0.60
C PRO A 316 -10.78 -25.46 0.06
N LYS A 317 -11.65 -26.24 0.70
CA LYS A 317 -12.03 -27.55 0.17
C LYS A 317 -12.42 -27.35 -1.30
N PRO A 318 -11.80 -28.06 -2.26
CA PRO A 318 -12.25 -28.01 -3.64
C PRO A 318 -13.74 -28.37 -3.62
N HIS A 319 -14.57 -27.58 -4.31
CA HIS A 319 -16.00 -27.84 -4.39
C HIS A 319 -16.23 -29.23 -5.00
N THR A 320 -16.36 -30.25 -4.14
CA THR A 320 -16.92 -31.56 -4.50
C THR A 320 -18.43 -31.48 -4.33
N GLY A 321 -19.05 -30.57 -5.08
CA GLY A 321 -20.49 -30.54 -5.32
C GLY A 321 -20.70 -30.75 -6.82
N PRO A 322 -21.79 -31.39 -7.26
CA PRO A 322 -22.03 -31.64 -8.67
C PRO A 322 -21.97 -30.32 -9.44
N HIS A 323 -21.21 -30.35 -10.54
CA HIS A 323 -20.92 -29.23 -11.41
C HIS A 323 -22.25 -28.64 -11.94
N ILE A 324 -22.65 -27.45 -11.46
CA ILE A 324 -23.77 -26.71 -12.04
C ILE A 324 -23.19 -25.82 -13.16
N PRO A 325 -23.54 -26.03 -14.43
CA PRO A 325 -23.07 -25.19 -15.52
C PRO A 325 -23.56 -23.74 -15.32
N GLY A 326 -22.64 -22.76 -15.35
CA GLY A 326 -22.98 -21.33 -15.41
C GLY A 326 -22.42 -20.42 -14.30
N MET A 327 -21.69 -20.92 -13.30
CA MET A 327 -21.01 -20.07 -12.30
C MET A 327 -19.49 -20.05 -12.55
N GLU A 328 -19.08 -19.46 -13.67
CA GLU A 328 -17.68 -19.12 -13.90
C GLU A 328 -17.39 -17.75 -13.28
N GLY A 329 -16.38 -17.67 -12.40
CA GLY A 329 -15.67 -16.42 -12.13
C GLY A 329 -15.54 -16.02 -10.67
N GLU A 330 -14.64 -16.67 -9.94
CA GLU A 330 -13.70 -15.99 -9.02
C GLU A 330 -12.65 -17.00 -8.55
N VAL A 331 -11.66 -17.27 -9.42
CA VAL A 331 -10.53 -18.13 -9.07
C VAL A 331 -9.53 -17.32 -8.25
N LEU A 332 -9.55 -17.51 -6.94
CA LEU A 332 -8.49 -17.02 -6.05
C LEU A 332 -7.14 -17.72 -6.38
N PRO A 333 -6.01 -17.00 -6.29
CA PRO A 333 -4.74 -17.51 -6.78
C PRO A 333 -4.17 -18.61 -5.88
N LYS A 334 -4.04 -19.81 -6.45
CA LYS A 334 -3.13 -20.86 -5.98
C LYS A 334 -1.71 -20.35 -6.20
N ASN A 335 -0.93 -20.06 -5.15
CA ASN A 335 0.55 -19.96 -5.22
C ASN A 335 1.20 -19.78 -3.83
N ILE A 336 1.28 -20.87 -3.07
CA ILE A 336 2.43 -21.15 -2.19
C ILE A 336 2.97 -22.52 -2.61
N GLN A 337 3.71 -22.53 -3.72
CA GLN A 337 4.86 -23.41 -3.94
C GLN A 337 6.04 -22.50 -4.28
#